data_AF-A0ABD2N4X1-F1
#
_entry.id   AF-A0ABD2N4X1-F1
#
_cell.length_a   1.000
_cell.length_b   1.000
_cell.length_c   1.000
_cell.angle_alpha   90.00
_cell.angle_beta   90.00
_cell.angle_gamma   90.00
#
_symmetry.space_group_name_H-M   'P 1'
#
loop_
_entity.id
_entity.type
_entity.pdbx_description
1 polymer ?
#
loop_
_entity_poly.entity_id
_entity_poly.type
_entity_poly.pdbx_seq_one_letter_code
_entity_poly.pdbx_strand_id
1 'polypeptide(L)'
;MNQLHEFMKNKKLPMAMRDRLEQYYEHRYQKKYFKEEVIAGILSENLRKEVNINVCKQLVNTVKIFSELPPNILADVLGHLKGEVYLPNDIIIKAGTVGDCMYFLASGTVSVYTPSGREVCMFLFIVKT
;
A
#
# COMPACT_ATOMS: atom_id res chain seq x y z
N MET A 1 -17.15 8.47 8.24
CA MET A 1 -16.85 9.79 8.84
C MET A 1 -17.10 9.81 10.35
N ASN A 2 -18.32 9.58 10.84
CA ASN A 2 -18.65 9.74 12.27
C ASN A 2 -17.78 8.93 13.26
N GLN A 3 -17.50 7.65 12.99
CA GLN A 3 -16.70 6.82 13.91
C GLN A 3 -15.22 7.26 13.98
N LEU A 4 -14.65 7.73 12.87
CA LEU A 4 -13.26 8.23 12.82
C LEU A 4 -13.15 9.53 13.61
N HIS A 5 -14.07 10.47 13.38
CA HIS A 5 -14.12 11.73 14.12
C HIS A 5 -14.33 11.54 15.61
N GLU A 6 -15.21 10.62 15.99
CA GLU A 6 -15.47 10.29 17.39
C GLU A 6 -14.24 9.65 18.07
N PHE A 7 -13.55 8.73 17.39
CA PHE A 7 -12.27 8.18 17.87
C PHE A 7 -11.23 9.27 18.12
N MET A 8 -11.02 10.17 17.16
CA MET A 8 -10.05 11.26 17.26
C MET A 8 -10.38 12.23 18.41
N LYS A 9 -11.66 12.52 18.60
CA LYS A 9 -12.16 13.37 19.69
C LYS A 9 -11.95 12.68 21.05
N ASN A 10 -12.33 11.40 21.17
CA ASN A 10 -12.22 10.63 22.42
C ASN A 10 -10.77 10.43 22.84
N LYS A 11 -9.85 10.25 21.87
CA LYS A 11 -8.40 10.17 22.12
C LYS A 11 -7.72 11.52 22.28
N LYS A 12 -8.46 12.64 22.18
CA LYS A 12 -7.96 14.02 22.32
C LYS A 12 -6.74 14.29 21.42
N LEU A 13 -6.78 13.79 20.18
CA LEU A 13 -5.66 13.97 19.26
C LEU A 13 -5.45 15.45 18.91
N PRO A 14 -4.20 15.94 18.77
CA PRO A 14 -3.89 17.26 18.25
C PRO A 14 -4.44 17.46 16.83
N MET A 15 -4.75 18.70 16.46
CA MET A 15 -5.37 19.01 15.15
C MET A 15 -4.54 18.46 13.98
N ALA A 16 -3.22 18.66 14.00
CA ALA A 16 -2.32 18.16 12.95
C ALA A 16 -2.39 16.64 12.77
N MET A 17 -2.61 15.87 13.84
CA MET A 17 -2.79 14.42 13.74
C MET A 17 -4.16 14.06 13.15
N ARG A 18 -5.19 14.85 13.44
CA ARG A 18 -6.54 14.63 12.88
C ARG A 18 -6.54 14.85 11.38
N ASP A 19 -5.96 15.95 10.93
CA ASP A 19 -5.85 16.28 9.51
C ASP A 19 -5.08 15.18 8.75
N ARG A 20 -3.98 14.70 9.34
CA ARG A 20 -3.20 13.59 8.79
C ARG A 20 -4.00 12.28 8.72
N LEU A 21 -4.77 11.96 9.76
CA LEU A 21 -5.64 10.78 9.76
C LEU A 21 -6.73 10.88 8.69
N GLU A 22 -7.36 12.04 8.55
CA GLU A 22 -8.38 12.27 7.51
C GLU A 22 -7.78 12.09 6.12
N GLN A 23 -6.63 12.71 5.85
CA GLN A 23 -5.92 12.55 4.57
C GLN A 23 -5.58 11.09 4.27
N TYR A 24 -5.10 10.35 5.28
CA TYR A 24 -4.82 8.92 5.13
C TYR A 24 -6.07 8.13 4.73
N TYR A 25 -7.18 8.33 5.45
CA TYR A 25 -8.43 7.61 5.18
C TYR A 25 -9.04 7.99 3.83
N GLU A 26 -8.96 9.27 3.43
CA GLU A 26 -9.42 9.70 2.12
C GLU A 26 -8.64 9.01 0.99
N HIS A 27 -7.31 8.89 1.12
CA HIS A 27 -6.47 8.21 0.13
C HIS A 27 -6.70 6.69 0.12
N ARG A 28 -6.72 6.05 1.30
CA ARG A 28 -6.88 4.59 1.42
C ARG A 28 -8.21 4.06 0.92
N TYR A 29 -9.26 4.86 1.04
CA TYR A 29 -10.63 4.44 0.73
C TYR A 29 -11.26 5.21 -0.42
N GLN A 30 -10.59 6.19 -1.04
CA GLN A 30 -11.15 7.02 -2.13
C GLN A 30 -12.55 7.58 -1.81
N LYS A 31 -12.77 7.99 -0.55
CA LYS A 31 -14.09 8.40 -0.01
C LYS A 31 -15.18 7.31 -0.03
N LYS A 32 -14.85 6.06 -0.35
CA LYS A 32 -15.70 4.87 -0.31
C LYS A 32 -15.26 3.94 0.83
N TYR A 33 -15.99 3.97 1.93
CA TYR A 33 -15.68 3.18 3.12
C TYR A 33 -16.27 1.77 3.01
N PHE A 34 -15.57 0.84 2.37
CA PHE A 34 -15.90 -0.58 2.42
C PHE A 34 -14.82 -1.38 3.15
N LYS A 35 -15.26 -2.38 3.91
CA LYS A 35 -14.36 -3.34 4.57
C LYS A 35 -13.90 -4.35 3.52
N GLU A 36 -12.82 -4.02 2.83
CA GLU A 36 -12.22 -4.85 1.78
C GLU A 36 -12.01 -6.31 2.22
N GLU A 37 -11.53 -6.52 3.45
CA GLU A 37 -11.36 -7.84 4.05
C GLU A 37 -12.67 -8.64 4.16
N VAL A 38 -13.77 -7.97 4.49
CA VAL A 38 -15.08 -8.61 4.60
C VAL A 38 -15.58 -9.02 3.21
N ILE A 39 -15.42 -8.16 2.22
CA ILE A 39 -15.79 -8.48 0.83
C ILE A 39 -14.95 -9.66 0.34
N ALA A 40 -13.62 -9.59 0.50
CA ALA A 40 -12.69 -10.64 0.09
C ALA A 40 -12.93 -11.98 0.81
N GLY A 41 -13.45 -11.95 2.05
CA GLY A 41 -13.82 -13.14 2.82
C GLY A 41 -15.11 -13.82 2.35
N ILE A 42 -15.99 -13.11 1.65
CA ILE A 42 -17.25 -13.65 1.10
C ILE A 42 -17.03 -14.30 -0.28
N LEU A 43 -16.02 -13.86 -1.02
CA LEU A 43 -15.73 -14.37 -2.37
C LEU A 43 -15.21 -15.81 -2.31
N SER A 44 -15.60 -16.62 -3.31
CA SER A 44 -14.95 -17.91 -3.55
C SER A 44 -13.47 -17.71 -3.90
N GLU A 45 -12.64 -18.72 -3.67
CA GLU A 45 -11.20 -18.63 -3.93
C GLU A 45 -10.88 -18.23 -5.39
N ASN A 46 -11.59 -18.83 -6.35
CA ASN A 46 -11.41 -18.52 -7.77
C ASN A 46 -11.79 -17.08 -8.09
N LEU A 47 -12.94 -16.60 -7.58
CA LEU A 47 -13.39 -15.24 -7.81
C LEU A 47 -12.44 -14.22 -7.15
N ARG A 48 -11.91 -14.53 -5.97
CA ARG A 48 -10.90 -13.68 -5.30
C ARG A 48 -9.61 -13.58 -6.11
N LYS A 49 -9.13 -14.69 -6.69
CA LYS A 49 -7.96 -14.70 -7.58
C LYS A 49 -8.20 -13.81 -8.81
N GLU A 50 -9.36 -13.94 -9.46
CA GLU A 50 -9.72 -13.10 -10.62
C GLU A 50 -9.82 -11.61 -10.27
N VAL A 51 -10.42 -11.27 -9.12
CA VAL A 51 -10.48 -9.89 -8.64
C VAL A 51 -9.07 -9.34 -8.39
N ASN A 52 -8.20 -10.09 -7.71
CA ASN A 52 -6.84 -9.65 -7.41
C ASN A 52 -6.02 -9.39 -8.68
N ILE A 53 -6.11 -10.27 -9.68
CA ILE A 53 -5.44 -10.07 -10.97
C ILE A 53 -5.94 -8.78 -11.65
N ASN A 54 -7.24 -8.51 -11.62
CA ASN A 54 -7.81 -7.31 -12.21
C ASN A 54 -7.42 -6.02 -11.46
N VAL A 55 -7.47 -6.04 -10.12
CA VAL A 55 -7.09 -4.90 -9.29
C VAL A 55 -5.60 -4.58 -9.44
N CYS A 56 -4.75 -5.61 -9.46
CA CYS A 56 -3.30 -5.45 -9.59
C CYS A 56 -2.81 -5.38 -11.05
N LYS A 57 -3.71 -5.28 -12.04
CA LYS A 57 -3.36 -5.36 -13.47
C LYS A 57 -2.29 -4.34 -13.89
N GLN A 58 -2.37 -3.11 -13.39
CA GLN A 58 -1.33 -2.11 -13.65
C GLN A 58 0.01 -2.54 -13.07
N LEU A 59 0.01 -3.01 -11.82
CA LEU A 59 1.22 -3.47 -11.14
C LEU A 59 1.86 -4.66 -11.87
N VAL A 60 1.06 -5.64 -12.32
CA VAL A 60 1.53 -6.79 -13.10
C VAL A 60 2.19 -6.35 -14.41
N ASN A 61 1.65 -5.34 -15.08
CA ASN A 61 2.20 -4.82 -16.34
C ASN A 61 3.47 -3.98 -16.13
N THR A 62 3.60 -3.31 -14.99
CA THR A 62 4.71 -2.40 -14.70
C THR A 62 5.88 -3.10 -14.03
N VAL A 63 5.63 -4.09 -13.16
CA VAL A 63 6.67 -4.86 -12.49
C VAL A 63 7.08 -6.06 -13.35
N LYS A 64 8.26 -5.99 -13.97
CA LYS A 64 8.77 -7.04 -14.87
C LYS A 64 8.75 -8.45 -14.27
N ILE A 65 9.12 -8.60 -12.99
CA ILE A 65 9.14 -9.93 -12.33
C ILE A 65 7.77 -10.61 -12.39
N PHE A 66 6.67 -9.86 -12.27
CA PHE A 66 5.32 -10.42 -12.30
C PHE A 66 4.92 -10.91 -13.69
N SER A 67 5.40 -10.26 -14.75
CA SER A 67 5.14 -10.68 -16.13
C SER A 67 5.84 -12.00 -16.51
N GLU A 68 6.88 -12.39 -15.76
CA GLU A 68 7.66 -13.61 -16.00
C GLU A 68 7.18 -14.80 -15.14
N LEU A 69 6.27 -14.56 -14.18
CA LEU A 69 5.75 -15.61 -13.30
C LEU A 69 4.66 -16.45 -13.99
N PRO A 70 4.65 -17.78 -13.79
CA PRO A 70 3.52 -18.62 -14.17
C PRO A 70 2.20 -18.13 -13.56
N PRO A 71 1.05 -18.22 -14.26
CA PRO A 71 -0.21 -17.62 -13.80
C PRO A 71 -0.67 -18.07 -12.40
N ASN A 72 -0.43 -19.33 -12.03
CA ASN A 72 -0.74 -19.85 -10.71
C ASN A 72 0.12 -19.21 -9.62
N ILE A 73 1.44 -19.08 -9.86
CA ILE A 73 2.36 -18.43 -8.93
C ILE A 73 2.06 -16.94 -8.82
N LEU A 74 1.74 -16.29 -9.94
CA LEU A 74 1.34 -14.89 -9.94
C LEU A 74 0.07 -14.68 -9.10
N ALA A 75 -0.96 -15.50 -9.28
CA ALA A 75 -2.18 -15.41 -8.49
C ALA A 75 -1.92 -15.59 -6.98
N ASP A 76 -1.02 -16.52 -6.63
CA ASP A 76 -0.64 -16.76 -5.24
C ASP A 76 0.15 -15.57 -4.67
N VAL A 77 1.12 -15.01 -5.40
CA VAL A 77 1.87 -13.80 -4.99
C VAL A 77 0.94 -12.62 -4.81
N LEU A 78 0.06 -12.35 -5.78
CA LEU A 78 -0.93 -11.26 -5.68
C LEU A 78 -1.88 -11.46 -4.49
N GLY A 79 -2.21 -12.71 -4.14
CA GLY A 79 -3.00 -13.05 -2.96
C GLY A 79 -2.32 -12.72 -1.62
N HIS A 80 -0.99 -12.59 -1.59
CA HIS A 80 -0.23 -12.22 -0.40
C HIS A 80 0.15 -10.73 -0.35
N LEU A 81 -0.13 -9.96 -1.41
CA LEU A 81 0.10 -8.52 -1.40
C LEU A 81 -0.83 -7.83 -0.40
N LYS A 82 -0.28 -6.87 0.33
CA LYS A 82 -1.01 -6.01 1.26
C LYS A 82 -0.99 -4.58 0.75
N GLY A 83 -2.17 -4.00 0.59
CA GLY A 83 -2.31 -2.60 0.18
C GLY A 83 -1.99 -1.66 1.33
N GLU A 84 -0.86 -0.96 1.23
CA GLU A 84 -0.40 0.06 2.18
C GLU A 84 -0.48 1.45 1.55
N VAL A 85 -0.77 2.47 2.37
CA VAL A 85 -0.79 3.87 1.96
C VAL A 85 0.21 4.64 2.81
N TYR A 86 1.04 5.46 2.17
CA TYR A 86 1.97 6.35 2.84
C TYR A 86 1.66 7.78 2.42
N LEU A 87 1.65 8.68 3.40
CA LEU A 87 1.46 10.11 3.17
C LEU A 87 2.79 10.80 2.88
N PRO A 88 2.76 12.03 2.31
CA PRO A 88 3.97 12.81 2.13
C PRO A 88 4.78 12.92 3.43
N ASN A 89 6.09 12.74 3.30
CA ASN A 89 7.07 12.71 4.39
C ASN A 89 7.02 11.49 5.32
N ASP A 90 6.23 10.44 5.01
CA ASP A 90 6.39 9.16 5.68
C ASP A 90 7.72 8.49 5.29
N ILE A 91 8.42 7.94 6.29
CA ILE A 91 9.59 7.11 6.08
C ILE A 91 9.12 5.67 5.91
N ILE A 92 9.17 5.17 4.67
CA ILE A 92 8.76 3.80 4.34
C ILE A 92 9.84 2.80 4.77
N ILE A 93 11.09 3.04 4.36
CA ILE A 93 12.24 2.22 4.72
C ILE A 93 13.36 3.10 5.25
N LYS A 94 14.00 2.65 6.33
CA LYS A 94 15.17 3.30 6.92
C LYS A 94 16.42 2.44 6.71
N ALA A 95 17.49 3.05 6.21
CA ALA A 95 18.78 2.34 6.06
C ALA A 95 19.29 1.81 7.41
N GLY A 96 19.87 0.61 7.37
CA GLY A 96 20.39 -0.07 8.56
C GLY A 96 19.34 -0.84 9.37
N THR A 97 18.06 -0.83 8.98
CA THR A 97 17.06 -1.73 9.57
C THR A 97 17.03 -3.07 8.85
N VAL A 98 16.71 -4.15 9.58
CA VAL A 98 16.47 -5.48 8.99
C VAL A 98 15.27 -5.41 8.04
N GLY A 99 15.31 -6.16 6.95
CA GLY A 99 14.21 -6.29 5.99
C GLY A 99 13.46 -7.59 6.19
N ASP A 100 12.14 -7.51 6.28
CA ASP A 100 11.24 -8.67 6.38
C ASP A 100 10.19 -8.68 5.25
N CYS A 101 10.15 -7.63 4.43
CA CYS A 101 9.19 -7.48 3.35
C CYS A 101 9.75 -6.69 2.15
N MET A 102 9.05 -6.82 1.02
CA MET A 102 9.31 -6.13 -0.22
C MET A 102 8.12 -5.23 -0.58
N TYR A 103 8.39 -4.08 -1.20
CA TYR A 103 7.35 -3.13 -1.59
C TYR A 103 7.30 -2.96 -3.11
N PHE A 104 6.09 -2.97 -3.64
CA PHE A 104 5.82 -2.65 -5.03
C PHE A 104 5.00 -1.36 -5.08
N LEU A 105 5.48 -0.35 -5.79
CA LEU A 105 4.75 0.91 -5.88
C LEU A 105 3.60 0.75 -6.87
N ALA A 106 2.37 0.74 -6.35
CA ALA A 106 1.18 0.69 -7.20
C ALA A 106 0.90 2.05 -7.87
N SER A 107 1.09 3.15 -7.14
CA SER A 107 0.91 4.51 -7.63
C SER A 107 1.63 5.53 -6.73
N GLY A 108 1.85 6.73 -7.27
CA GLY A 108 2.52 7.82 -6.55
C GLY A 108 4.02 7.85 -6.82
N THR A 109 4.78 8.39 -5.86
CA THR A 109 6.22 8.53 -6.02
C THR A 109 6.93 8.50 -4.67
N VAL A 110 8.13 7.92 -4.67
CA VAL A 110 9.01 7.84 -3.51
C VAL A 110 10.37 8.44 -3.85
N SER A 111 10.95 9.15 -2.88
CA SER A 111 12.31 9.67 -2.95
C SER A 111 13.25 8.81 -2.12
N VAL A 112 14.36 8.39 -2.71
CA VAL A 112 15.40 7.62 -2.01
C VAL A 112 16.54 8.55 -1.61
N TYR A 113 16.86 8.54 -0.32
CA TYR A 113 17.92 9.37 0.25
C TYR A 113 19.12 8.51 0.66
N THR A 114 20.33 9.02 0.39
CA THR A 114 21.55 8.47 0.98
C THR A 114 21.60 8.74 2.49
N PRO A 115 22.45 8.01 3.24
CA PRO A 115 22.77 8.38 4.62
C PRO A 115 23.28 9.82 4.79
N SER A 116 23.82 10.43 3.72
CA SER A 116 24.26 11.82 3.70
C SER A 116 23.13 12.85 3.49
N GLY A 117 21.87 12.41 3.38
CA GLY A 117 20.70 13.27 3.18
C GLY A 117 20.49 13.73 1.73
N ARG A 118 21.36 13.33 0.79
CA ARG A 118 21.19 13.61 -0.64
C ARG A 118 20.16 12.68 -1.26
N GLU A 119 19.18 13.25 -1.97
CA GLU A 119 18.24 12.53 -2.82
C GLU A 119 19.01 11.94 -4.00
N VAL A 120 18.84 10.63 -4.20
CA VAL A 120 19.56 9.89 -5.26
C VAL A 120 18.67 9.66 -6.45
N CYS A 121 17.42 9.27 -6.23
CA CYS A 121 16.50 8.88 -7.28
C CYS A 121 15.04 8.96 -6.82
N MET A 122 14.18 9.22 -7.80
CA MET A 122 12.73 9.12 -7.73
C MET A 122 12.35 7.76 -8.35
N PHE A 123 12.31 6.69 -7.55
CA PHE A 123 12.07 5.33 -8.08
C PHE A 123 10.59 4.95 -8.05
N LEU A 124 10.20 4.05 -8.96
CA LEU A 124 8.90 3.38 -8.98
C LEU A 124 8.94 1.99 -8.30
N PHE A 125 10.06 1.58 -7.70
CA PHE A 125 10.20 0.25 -7.09
C PHE A 125 11.10 0.31 -5.86
N ILE A 126 10.66 -0.29 -4.76
CA ILE A 126 11.50 -0.50 -3.58
C ILE A 126 11.64 -2.01 -3.36
N VAL A 127 12.64 -2.61 -4.00
CA VAL A 127 13.03 -3.98 -3.73
C VAL A 127 14.04 -3.97 -2.58
N LYS A 128 13.70 -4.60 -1.46
CA LYS A 128 14.66 -4.96 -0.41
C LYS A 128 15.00 -6.43 -0.60
N THR A 129 16.26 -6.72 -0.92
CA THR A 129 16.89 -8.04 -0.75
C THR A 129 17.80 -7.98 0.46
#